data_AF-A0A3B5MGZ7-F1
#
_entry.id   AF-A0A3B5MGZ7-F1
#
_cell.length_a   1.000
_cell.length_b   1.000
_cell.length_c   1.000
_cell.angle_alpha   90.00
_cell.angle_beta   90.00
_cell.angle_gamma   90.00
#
_symmetry.space_group_name_H-M   'P 1'
#
loop_
_entity.id
_entity.type
_entity.pdbx_description
1 polymer ?
#
loop_
_entity_poly.entity_id
_entity_poly.type
_entity_poly.pdbx_seq_one_letter_code
_entity_poly.pdbx_strand_id
1 'polypeptide(L)'
;CNNRIPLFFSPLAIYNYDPRGEQELRLQVGDTVHILEKLEERCPIKQEIIIPADLPLVQEIGATLREWVQIWQELFVANKITLFRSVQQMAYSLIEYRSQIVSGTLPKDDLVELKKKVTAKIDYGNRILGLDLVVRDEAGNTLDPDRTSTVSLFQAHETASRSVDDRIQEEKTRLQNLEMRRQTLFSSVHTYSLLMNLKNFVCNIGEDAELLMSLYDPDQSEFISENFLVRWDSTGMPKEIEKLNNLPALFTDLSSSDLMRQRLFLVCQIIRVGSMELKEGKKQTGGLRRPFGVAVMDITDVARGKIDDEDKQHFIPFQQVIGENEPLTAVFNKVIATREVNHKGQGLFVTLKLLPGDLAQVRKDFPHLVDRSAAIVRKMGFPEIILPGNVRNDIYVTLLQGEFDRGKKKTPKNVEVILSVHDDEGNPMEKAIFPGAGYDGITEYKSVIYYQVKQPCWNETVKVTIPIEDVCRCHLRVMFRHRSSQDCELLLCCFLFVFFSPMADPATMLSIAGGESAPSCLMLLCILQPGTNQRSPLAWRTSS
;
A
#
# COMPACT_ATOMS: atom_id res chain seq x y z
N CYS A 1 -30.48 22.29 56.22
CA CYS A 1 -29.55 21.91 55.14
C CYS A 1 -30.36 21.42 53.94
N ASN A 2 -30.83 22.36 53.10
CA ASN A 2 -31.58 22.05 51.88
C ASN A 2 -30.58 21.84 50.73
N ASN A 3 -30.31 20.58 50.40
CA ASN A 3 -29.61 20.23 49.16
C ASN A 3 -30.54 20.53 47.98
N ARG A 4 -30.41 21.73 47.40
CA ARG A 4 -30.84 21.99 46.03
C ARG A 4 -29.84 21.30 45.12
N ILE A 5 -30.26 20.24 44.43
CA ILE A 5 -29.54 19.68 43.29
C ILE A 5 -30.17 20.34 42.05
N PRO A 6 -29.49 21.28 41.38
CA PRO A 6 -29.99 21.84 40.13
C PRO A 6 -29.98 20.75 39.04
N LEU A 7 -31.07 20.64 38.27
CA LEU A 7 -31.11 19.82 37.05
C LEU A 7 -30.30 20.55 35.98
N PHE A 8 -29.09 20.06 35.71
CA PHE A 8 -28.01 20.82 35.04
C PHE A 8 -27.85 20.61 33.53
N PHE A 9 -28.77 19.92 32.83
CA PHE A 9 -28.60 19.60 31.41
C PHE A 9 -29.91 19.72 30.63
N SER A 10 -29.84 20.08 29.34
CA SER A 10 -30.89 19.70 28.39
C SER A 10 -30.98 18.18 28.43
N PRO A 11 -32.10 17.60 28.87
CA PRO A 11 -32.18 16.18 29.12
C PRO A 11 -32.01 15.38 27.84
N LEU A 12 -31.04 14.46 27.88
CA LEU A 12 -30.81 13.46 26.85
C LEU A 12 -31.68 12.25 27.15
N ALA A 13 -32.38 11.72 26.16
CA ALA A 13 -33.07 10.45 26.30
C ALA A 13 -32.04 9.33 26.53
N ILE A 14 -32.07 8.73 27.73
CA ILE A 14 -31.16 7.65 28.14
C ILE A 14 -31.67 6.25 27.74
N TYR A 15 -32.92 6.15 27.29
CA TYR A 15 -33.57 4.92 26.88
C TYR A 15 -34.58 5.18 25.75
N ASN A 16 -34.83 4.19 24.91
CA ASN A 16 -35.85 4.26 23.88
C ASN A 16 -37.23 4.22 24.52
N TYR A 17 -38.02 5.27 24.33
CA TYR A 17 -39.36 5.39 24.86
C TYR A 17 -40.37 5.37 23.72
N ASP A 18 -41.11 4.26 23.61
CA ASP A 18 -42.23 4.14 22.69
C ASP A 18 -43.54 4.52 23.40
N PRO A 19 -44.27 5.51 22.89
CA PRO A 19 -45.45 6.07 23.55
C PRO A 19 -46.63 5.11 23.49
N ARG A 20 -47.44 5.09 24.55
CA ARG A 20 -48.66 4.29 24.69
C ARG A 20 -49.94 5.08 24.44
N GLY A 21 -49.85 6.40 24.28
CA GLY A 21 -50.98 7.29 24.00
C GLY A 21 -50.56 8.57 23.27
N GLU A 22 -51.53 9.35 22.79
CA GLU A 22 -51.28 10.56 21.98
C GLU A 22 -50.60 11.71 22.74
N GLN A 23 -50.63 11.68 24.08
CA GLN A 23 -49.99 12.69 24.94
C GLN A 23 -48.52 12.39 25.26
N GLU A 24 -48.00 11.28 24.75
CA GLU A 24 -46.65 10.80 25.03
C GLU A 24 -45.75 10.99 23.80
N LEU A 25 -44.59 11.64 24.00
CA LEU A 25 -43.62 11.87 22.95
C LEU A 25 -42.73 10.65 22.78
N ARG A 26 -42.60 10.14 21.55
CA ARG A 26 -41.63 9.09 21.22
C ARG A 26 -40.20 9.62 21.33
N LEU A 27 -39.34 8.90 22.04
CA LEU A 27 -37.93 9.27 22.22
C LEU A 27 -37.02 8.09 21.87
N GLN A 28 -35.92 8.38 21.20
CA GLN A 28 -34.82 7.45 20.99
C GLN A 28 -33.64 7.80 21.87
N VAL A 29 -32.81 6.80 22.21
CA VAL A 29 -31.57 7.02 22.96
C VAL A 29 -30.72 8.05 22.22
N GLY A 30 -30.34 9.12 22.93
CA GLY A 30 -29.55 10.22 22.38
C GLY A 30 -30.36 11.43 21.93
N ASP A 31 -31.69 11.35 21.89
CA ASP A 31 -32.53 12.52 21.58
C ASP A 31 -32.35 13.60 22.64
N THR A 32 -32.08 14.83 22.20
CA THR A 32 -32.02 16.00 23.09
C THR A 32 -33.39 16.65 23.12
N VAL A 33 -34.02 16.71 24.29
CA VAL A 33 -35.34 17.32 24.45
C VAL A 33 -35.31 18.50 25.40
N HIS A 34 -36.17 19.48 25.14
CA HIS A 34 -36.40 20.59 26.06
C HIS A 34 -37.63 20.26 26.91
N ILE A 35 -37.42 19.95 28.20
CA ILE A 35 -38.54 19.72 29.12
C ILE A 35 -39.15 21.08 29.46
N LEU A 36 -40.40 21.28 29.03
CA LEU A 36 -41.16 22.50 29.30
C LEU A 36 -41.75 22.49 30.72
N GLU A 37 -42.32 21.34 31.13
CA GLU A 37 -42.96 21.18 32.43
C GLU A 37 -42.74 19.77 32.96
N LYS A 38 -42.65 19.63 34.29
CA LYS A 38 -42.55 18.33 34.98
C LYS A 38 -43.74 18.20 35.93
N LEU A 39 -44.59 17.20 35.71
CA LEU A 39 -45.64 16.82 36.65
C LEU A 39 -45.05 15.86 37.70
N GLU A 40 -44.82 16.36 38.91
CA GLU A 40 -44.57 15.52 40.09
C GLU A 40 -45.84 15.45 40.94
N GLU A 41 -46.30 14.24 41.30
CA GLU A 41 -47.57 14.00 42.00
C GLU A 41 -47.68 14.62 43.43
N ARG A 42 -46.70 15.38 43.92
CA ARG A 42 -46.81 16.12 45.19
C ARG A 42 -45.95 17.39 45.21
N CYS A 43 -46.44 18.49 44.63
CA CYS A 43 -46.29 19.90 45.09
C CYS A 43 -46.63 20.89 43.95
N PRO A 44 -47.01 22.14 44.27
CA PRO A 44 -47.45 23.10 43.26
C PRO A 44 -46.29 23.56 42.37
N ILE A 45 -46.63 23.69 41.09
CA ILE A 45 -45.85 24.12 39.93
C ILE A 45 -44.76 25.14 40.30
N LYS A 46 -43.50 24.71 40.24
CA LYS A 46 -42.35 25.62 40.10
C LYS A 46 -41.83 25.47 38.67
N GLN A 47 -41.98 26.54 37.89
CA GLN A 47 -41.30 26.68 36.60
C GLN A 47 -39.80 26.87 36.89
N GLU A 48 -39.01 25.82 36.70
CA GLU A 48 -37.56 25.94 36.62
C GLU A 48 -37.18 26.04 35.14
N ILE A 49 -36.72 27.23 34.72
CA ILE A 49 -36.14 27.41 33.39
C ILE A 49 -34.78 26.70 33.39
N ILE A 50 -34.69 25.57 32.69
CA ILE A 50 -33.45 24.82 32.52
C ILE A 50 -32.59 25.56 31.48
N ILE A 51 -31.62 26.34 31.93
CA ILE A 51 -30.61 26.98 31.06
C ILE A 51 -29.52 25.93 30.78
N PRO A 52 -29.21 25.59 29.53
CA PRO A 52 -28.21 24.58 29.23
C PRO A 52 -26.81 25.04 29.68
N ALA A 53 -26.15 24.24 30.52
CA ALA A 53 -24.85 24.53 31.13
C ALA A 53 -23.64 24.17 30.23
N ASP A 54 -23.87 23.62 29.05
CA ASP A 54 -22.80 23.33 28.11
C ASP A 54 -22.13 24.63 27.66
N LEU A 55 -20.80 24.61 27.57
CA LEU A 55 -20.03 25.72 27.00
C LEU A 55 -20.63 26.07 25.62
N PRO A 56 -20.90 27.34 25.28
CA PRO A 56 -21.51 27.71 24.00
C PRO A 56 -20.81 27.10 22.78
N LEU A 57 -19.47 26.97 22.86
CA LEU A 57 -18.66 26.31 21.83
C LEU A 57 -18.97 24.81 21.64
N VAL A 58 -19.33 24.08 22.70
CA VAL A 58 -19.70 22.66 22.62
C VAL A 58 -21.02 22.48 21.88
N GLN A 59 -21.98 23.38 22.12
CA GLN A 59 -23.25 23.40 21.39
C GLN A 59 -23.02 23.75 19.92
N GLU A 60 -22.17 24.73 19.65
CA GLU A 60 -21.77 25.14 18.31
C GLU A 60 -21.09 24.01 17.52
N ILE A 61 -20.14 23.29 18.12
CA ILE A 61 -19.53 22.10 17.49
C ILE A 61 -20.62 21.09 17.12
N GLY A 62 -21.56 20.83 18.03
CA GLY A 62 -22.68 19.91 17.78
C GLY A 62 -23.58 20.36 16.64
N ALA A 63 -23.90 21.65 16.55
CA ALA A 63 -24.69 22.22 15.46
C ALA A 63 -23.94 22.15 14.11
N THR A 64 -22.69 22.58 14.10
CA THR A 64 -21.81 22.57 12.92
C THR A 64 -21.70 21.15 12.34
N LEU A 65 -21.45 20.15 13.19
CA LEU A 65 -21.34 18.76 12.76
C LEU A 65 -22.65 18.23 12.16
N ARG A 66 -23.81 18.63 12.71
CA ARG A 66 -25.12 18.23 12.16
C ARG A 66 -25.35 18.83 10.77
N GLU A 67 -25.02 20.09 10.57
CA GLU A 67 -25.11 20.75 9.26
C GLU A 67 -24.13 20.13 8.26
N TRP A 68 -22.87 19.92 8.67
CA TRP A 68 -21.85 19.32 7.80
C TRP A 68 -22.20 17.89 7.39
N VAL A 69 -22.86 17.10 8.24
CA VAL A 69 -23.27 15.72 7.89
C VAL A 69 -24.26 15.71 6.72
N GLN A 70 -25.18 16.68 6.66
CA GLN A 70 -26.13 16.78 5.54
C GLN A 70 -25.38 17.04 4.23
N ILE A 71 -24.48 18.02 4.23
CA ILE A 71 -23.67 18.36 3.05
C ILE A 71 -22.71 17.21 2.69
N TRP A 72 -22.14 16.54 3.70
CA TRP A 72 -21.22 15.42 3.50
C TRP A 72 -21.88 14.24 2.76
N GLN A 73 -23.15 13.97 3.04
CA GLN A 73 -23.94 12.98 2.30
C GLN A 73 -24.16 13.41 0.84
N GLU A 74 -24.45 14.69 0.59
CA GLU A 74 -24.58 15.24 -0.76
C GLU A 74 -23.27 15.17 -1.55
N LEU A 75 -22.12 15.43 -0.91
CA LEU A 75 -20.81 15.34 -1.53
C LEU A 75 -20.47 13.92 -2.00
N PHE A 76 -20.93 12.90 -1.25
CA PHE A 76 -20.78 11.50 -1.65
C PHE A 76 -21.59 11.20 -2.91
N VAL A 77 -22.86 11.64 -2.95
CA VAL A 77 -23.74 11.46 -4.11
C VAL A 77 -23.21 12.21 -5.34
N ALA A 78 -22.64 13.40 -5.14
CA ALA A 78 -22.03 14.21 -6.20
C ALA A 78 -20.63 13.74 -6.64
N ASN A 79 -20.12 12.62 -6.11
CA ASN A 79 -18.80 12.04 -6.39
C ASN A 79 -17.61 13.01 -6.18
N LYS A 80 -17.74 13.97 -5.26
CA LYS A 80 -16.66 14.92 -4.90
C LYS A 80 -15.75 14.34 -3.82
N ILE A 81 -15.01 13.28 -4.15
CA ILE A 81 -14.27 12.44 -3.19
C ILE A 81 -13.23 13.21 -2.37
N THR A 82 -12.56 14.20 -2.94
CA THR A 82 -11.53 15.01 -2.25
C THR A 82 -12.13 15.84 -1.13
N LEU A 83 -13.22 16.56 -1.41
CA LEU A 83 -13.92 17.38 -0.43
C LEU A 83 -14.62 16.50 0.62
N PHE A 84 -15.21 15.38 0.20
CA PHE A 84 -15.81 14.38 1.10
C PHE A 84 -14.81 13.89 2.17
N ARG A 85 -13.59 13.51 1.76
CA ARG A 85 -12.54 13.05 2.70
C ARG A 85 -12.02 14.18 3.59
N SER A 86 -11.89 15.39 3.04
CA SER A 86 -11.45 16.56 3.80
C SER A 86 -12.43 16.90 4.93
N VAL A 87 -13.72 16.98 4.61
CA VAL A 87 -14.79 17.25 5.60
C VAL A 87 -14.85 16.16 6.67
N GLN A 88 -14.71 14.89 6.27
CA GLN A 88 -14.66 13.78 7.22
C GLN A 88 -13.52 13.91 8.24
N GLN A 89 -12.31 14.24 7.78
CA GLN A 89 -11.16 14.44 8.67
C GLN A 89 -11.36 15.63 9.62
N MET A 90 -11.95 16.72 9.13
CA MET A 90 -12.28 17.86 9.97
C MET A 90 -13.34 17.51 11.01
N ALA A 91 -14.38 16.76 10.63
CA ALA A 91 -15.42 16.30 11.54
C ALA A 91 -14.87 15.44 12.68
N TYR A 92 -13.99 14.47 12.38
CA TYR A 92 -13.35 13.67 13.43
C TYR A 92 -12.47 14.52 14.36
N SER A 93 -11.76 15.50 13.82
CA SER A 93 -10.99 16.44 14.65
C SER A 93 -11.89 17.26 15.59
N LEU A 94 -13.04 17.74 15.10
CA LEU A 94 -13.99 18.49 15.92
C LEU A 94 -14.62 17.63 17.02
N ILE A 95 -14.90 16.36 16.76
CA ILE A 95 -15.37 15.40 17.77
C ILE A 95 -14.31 15.19 18.86
N GLU A 96 -13.04 15.06 18.48
CA GLU A 96 -11.93 14.94 19.42
C GLU A 96 -11.78 16.21 20.27
N TYR A 97 -11.81 17.40 19.64
CA TYR A 97 -11.75 18.67 20.37
C TYR A 97 -12.94 18.85 21.31
N ARG A 98 -14.15 18.43 20.91
CA ARG A 98 -15.31 18.41 21.80
C ARG A 98 -15.03 17.54 23.03
N SER A 99 -14.47 16.35 22.85
CA SER A 99 -14.13 15.45 23.95
C SER A 99 -13.10 16.09 24.90
N GLN A 100 -12.10 16.79 24.38
CA GLN A 100 -11.08 17.49 25.16
C GLN A 100 -11.64 18.69 25.94
N ILE A 101 -12.58 19.44 25.35
CA ILE A 101 -13.23 20.57 26.04
C ILE A 101 -14.14 20.06 27.16
N VAL A 102 -14.91 18.99 26.90
CA VAL A 102 -15.85 18.40 27.86
C VAL A 102 -15.14 17.66 28.98
N SER A 103 -13.94 17.10 28.75
CA SER A 103 -13.20 16.38 29.80
C SER A 103 -12.77 17.30 30.95
N GLY A 104 -12.64 18.61 30.72
CA GLY A 104 -12.28 19.59 31.75
C GLY A 104 -10.87 19.42 32.31
N THR A 105 -10.04 18.59 31.69
CA THR A 105 -8.68 18.23 32.16
C THR A 105 -7.59 19.20 31.69
N LEU A 106 -7.94 20.14 30.80
CA LEU A 106 -6.99 21.06 30.19
C LEU A 106 -6.72 22.29 31.09
N PRO A 107 -5.46 22.74 31.20
CA PRO A 107 -5.12 24.05 31.75
C PRO A 107 -5.87 25.19 31.06
N LYS A 108 -6.02 26.33 31.75
CA LYS A 108 -6.76 27.49 31.22
C LYS A 108 -6.15 28.05 29.93
N ASP A 109 -4.82 28.09 29.84
CA ASP A 109 -4.12 28.62 28.68
C ASP A 109 -4.32 27.71 27.46
N ASP A 110 -4.13 26.39 27.65
CA ASP A 110 -4.39 25.38 26.63
C ASP A 110 -5.85 25.38 26.16
N LEU A 111 -6.80 25.64 27.06
CA LEU A 111 -8.21 25.75 26.72
C LEU A 111 -8.50 26.96 25.81
N VAL A 112 -7.85 28.09 26.04
CA VAL A 112 -8.00 29.28 25.17
C VAL A 112 -7.42 29.01 23.79
N GLU A 113 -6.25 28.37 23.70
CA GLU A 113 -5.65 27.99 22.43
C GLU A 113 -6.50 26.97 21.68
N LEU A 114 -7.01 25.95 22.39
CA LEU A 114 -7.91 24.95 21.82
C LEU A 114 -9.20 25.58 21.30
N LYS A 115 -9.80 26.53 22.04
CA LYS A 115 -10.97 27.28 21.57
C LYS A 115 -10.68 27.99 20.25
N LYS A 116 -9.58 28.74 20.16
CA LYS A 116 -9.17 29.43 18.92
C LYS A 116 -8.95 28.45 17.77
N LYS A 117 -8.40 27.26 18.05
CA LYS A 117 -8.17 26.20 17.07
C LYS A 117 -9.48 25.57 16.57
N VAL A 118 -10.44 25.34 17.46
CA VAL A 118 -11.76 24.82 17.12
C VAL A 118 -12.51 25.81 16.23
N THR A 119 -12.61 27.07 16.65
CA THR A 119 -13.35 28.11 15.91
C THR A 119 -12.74 28.34 14.54
N ALA A 120 -11.42 28.47 14.46
CA ALA A 120 -10.67 28.52 13.20
C ALA A 120 -11.03 27.39 12.23
N LYS A 121 -11.21 26.16 12.74
CA LYS A 121 -11.48 24.97 11.93
C LYS A 121 -12.94 24.92 11.48
N ILE A 122 -13.87 25.37 12.32
CA ILE A 122 -15.29 25.57 11.97
C ILE A 122 -15.39 26.63 10.87
N ASP A 123 -14.78 27.80 11.07
CA ASP A 123 -14.88 28.93 10.13
C ASP A 123 -14.25 28.58 8.77
N TYR A 124 -13.10 27.87 8.77
CA TYR A 124 -12.50 27.32 7.55
C TYR A 124 -13.43 26.32 6.84
N GLY A 125 -14.00 25.38 7.60
CA GLY A 125 -14.90 24.37 7.05
C GLY A 125 -16.18 24.98 6.47
N ASN A 126 -16.78 25.95 7.16
CA ASN A 126 -17.95 26.68 6.68
C ASN A 126 -17.63 27.42 5.38
N ARG A 127 -16.47 28.09 5.28
CA ARG A 127 -16.06 28.78 4.06
C ARG A 127 -15.91 27.84 2.86
N ILE A 128 -15.31 26.66 3.03
CA ILE A 128 -15.15 25.71 1.92
C ILE A 128 -16.45 24.98 1.55
N LEU A 129 -17.39 24.89 2.49
CA LEU A 129 -18.72 24.30 2.28
C LEU A 129 -19.74 25.30 1.76
N GLY A 130 -19.39 26.60 1.71
CA GLY A 130 -20.30 27.67 1.27
C GLY A 130 -21.35 28.04 2.32
N LEU A 131 -21.05 27.82 3.60
CA LEU A 131 -21.88 28.18 4.74
C LEU A 131 -21.51 29.56 5.31
N ASP A 132 -22.43 30.12 6.10
CA ASP A 132 -22.24 31.41 6.75
C ASP A 132 -21.15 31.34 7.84
N LEU A 133 -20.40 32.44 7.97
CA LEU A 133 -19.34 32.61 8.96
C LEU A 133 -19.89 33.24 10.23
N VAL A 134 -19.49 32.73 11.38
CA VAL A 134 -19.83 33.28 12.69
C VAL A 134 -18.78 34.31 13.11
N VAL A 135 -19.19 35.53 13.44
CA VAL A 135 -18.27 36.60 13.84
C VAL A 135 -17.94 36.47 15.34
N ARG A 136 -16.65 36.55 15.69
CA ARG A 136 -16.15 36.26 17.04
C ARG A 136 -15.29 37.38 17.62
N ASP A 137 -15.20 37.42 18.95
CA ASP A 137 -14.26 38.27 19.70
C ASP A 137 -12.83 37.67 19.76
N GLU A 138 -11.87 38.40 20.34
CA GLU A 138 -10.47 37.93 20.49
C GLU A 138 -10.32 36.67 21.37
N ALA A 139 -11.32 36.38 22.21
CA ALA A 139 -11.39 35.22 23.07
C ALA A 139 -12.09 34.02 22.40
N GLY A 140 -12.58 34.18 21.17
CA GLY A 140 -13.24 33.15 20.38
C GLY A 140 -14.74 32.96 20.69
N ASN A 141 -15.36 33.88 21.43
CA ASN A 141 -16.80 33.86 21.69
C ASN A 141 -17.56 34.57 20.57
N THR A 142 -18.78 34.12 20.30
CA THR A 142 -19.67 34.76 19.31
C THR A 142 -20.03 36.18 19.71
N LEU A 143 -19.92 37.13 18.78
CA LEU A 143 -20.34 38.51 19.01
C LEU A 143 -21.86 38.62 18.99
N ASP A 144 -22.40 39.34 19.98
CA ASP A 144 -23.82 39.62 20.10
C ASP A 144 -24.19 40.84 19.23
N PRO A 145 -25.06 40.70 18.22
CA PRO A 145 -25.49 41.80 17.34
C PRO A 145 -26.20 42.93 18.09
N ASP A 146 -26.90 42.63 19.18
CA ASP A 146 -27.67 43.63 19.94
C ASP A 146 -26.77 44.49 20.84
N ARG A 147 -25.57 43.98 21.13
CA ARG A 147 -24.58 44.66 21.98
C ARG A 147 -23.43 45.29 21.19
N THR A 148 -23.24 44.89 19.94
CA THR A 148 -22.12 45.32 19.10
C THR A 148 -22.60 46.35 18.08
N SER A 149 -21.86 47.43 17.87
CA SER A 149 -22.22 48.42 16.85
C SER A 149 -22.18 47.79 15.45
N THR A 150 -23.09 48.18 14.56
CA THR A 150 -23.17 47.65 13.18
C THR A 150 -21.84 47.81 12.43
N VAL A 151 -21.14 48.93 12.64
CA VAL A 151 -19.84 49.19 12.01
C VAL A 151 -18.75 48.27 12.56
N SER A 152 -18.71 48.07 13.88
CA SER A 152 -17.75 47.14 14.51
C SER A 152 -17.99 45.70 14.09
N LEU A 153 -19.26 45.28 13.98
CA LEU A 153 -19.62 43.94 13.53
C LEU A 153 -19.19 43.71 12.07
N PHE A 154 -19.41 44.71 11.20
CA PHE A 154 -18.97 44.63 9.80
C PHE A 154 -17.44 44.55 9.69
N GLN A 155 -16.70 45.36 10.45
CA GLN A 155 -15.23 45.32 10.46
C GLN A 155 -14.70 43.96 10.97
N ALA A 156 -15.33 43.40 12.01
CA ALA A 156 -14.97 42.09 12.53
C ALA A 156 -15.26 40.98 11.50
N HIS A 157 -16.40 41.04 10.80
CA HIS A 157 -16.73 40.13 9.71
C HIS A 157 -15.73 40.23 8.55
N GLU A 158 -15.39 41.45 8.12
CA GLU A 158 -14.41 41.65 7.04
C GLU A 158 -13.03 41.07 7.42
N THR A 159 -12.60 41.29 8.66
CA THR A 159 -11.34 40.75 9.18
C THR A 159 -11.36 39.23 9.24
N ALA A 160 -12.45 38.62 9.74
CA ALA A 160 -12.61 37.18 9.79
C ALA A 160 -12.62 36.56 8.39
N SER A 161 -13.37 37.13 7.44
CA SER A 161 -13.43 36.67 6.06
C SER A 161 -12.05 36.71 5.40
N ARG A 162 -11.31 37.82 5.53
CA ARG A 162 -9.95 37.95 4.98
C ARG A 162 -8.99 36.92 5.58
N SER A 163 -9.01 36.75 6.90
CA SER A 163 -8.16 35.77 7.59
C SER A 163 -8.42 34.33 7.11
N VAL A 164 -9.68 33.97 6.88
CA VAL A 164 -10.03 32.64 6.33
C VAL A 164 -9.61 32.52 4.87
N ASP A 165 -9.81 33.56 4.05
CA ASP A 165 -9.39 33.56 2.64
C ASP A 165 -7.86 33.48 2.49
N ASP A 166 -7.10 34.19 3.33
CA ASP A 166 -5.64 34.12 3.38
C ASP A 166 -5.16 32.70 3.74
N ARG A 167 -5.80 32.04 4.70
CA ARG A 167 -5.51 30.64 5.04
C ARG A 167 -5.85 29.67 3.92
N ILE A 168 -6.97 29.87 3.23
CA ILE A 168 -7.35 29.07 2.06
C ILE A 168 -6.30 29.26 0.97
N GLN A 169 -5.86 30.50 0.74
CA GLN A 169 -4.85 30.81 -0.25
C GLN A 169 -3.50 30.21 0.14
N GLU A 170 -3.08 30.30 1.41
CA GLU A 170 -1.86 29.69 1.92
C GLU A 170 -1.86 28.17 1.70
N GLU A 171 -2.96 27.47 2.03
CA GLU A 171 -3.08 26.03 1.79
C GLU A 171 -3.11 25.69 0.29
N LYS A 172 -3.79 26.49 -0.54
CA LYS A 172 -3.74 26.35 -2.01
C LYS A 172 -2.33 26.54 -2.54
N THR A 173 -1.59 27.53 -2.02
CA THR A 173 -0.22 27.83 -2.45
C THR A 173 0.74 26.75 -1.96
N ARG A 174 0.51 26.15 -0.78
CA ARG A 174 1.27 25.01 -0.27
C ARG A 174 1.10 23.77 -1.13
N LEU A 175 -0.15 23.45 -1.52
CA LEU A 175 -0.47 22.36 -2.42
C LEU A 175 0.08 22.65 -3.84
N GLN A 176 -0.10 23.86 -4.35
CA GLN A 176 0.45 24.28 -5.65
C GLN A 176 1.98 24.30 -5.66
N ASN A 177 2.67 24.69 -4.59
CA ASN A 177 4.13 24.65 -4.53
C ASN A 177 4.65 23.21 -4.50
N LEU A 178 3.93 22.27 -3.88
CA LEU A 178 4.22 20.84 -4.00
C LEU A 178 3.98 20.34 -5.42
N GLU A 179 2.88 20.76 -6.06
CA GLU A 179 2.49 20.35 -7.42
C GLU A 179 3.40 20.97 -8.49
N MET A 180 3.85 22.21 -8.28
CA MET A 180 4.76 22.94 -9.15
C MET A 180 6.19 22.40 -8.98
N ARG A 181 6.64 22.10 -7.75
CA ARG A 181 7.88 21.32 -7.54
C ARG A 181 7.80 19.95 -8.22
N ARG A 182 6.65 19.25 -8.13
CA ARG A 182 6.41 18.00 -8.88
C ARG A 182 6.57 18.23 -10.38
N GLN A 183 5.89 19.21 -10.97
CA GLN A 183 5.99 19.47 -12.40
C GLN A 183 7.38 19.91 -12.84
N THR A 184 8.13 20.69 -12.05
CA THR A 184 9.52 21.05 -12.38
C THR A 184 10.52 19.90 -12.21
N LEU A 185 10.31 19.00 -11.25
CA LEU A 185 11.15 17.81 -11.07
C LEU A 185 10.90 16.77 -12.17
N PHE A 186 9.65 16.68 -12.67
CA PHE A 186 9.17 15.69 -13.66
C PHE A 186 9.08 16.19 -15.11
N SER A 187 9.42 17.45 -15.40
CA SER A 187 9.35 18.02 -16.77
C SER A 187 10.66 17.98 -17.53
N SER A 188 11.82 17.89 -16.86
CA SER A 188 13.14 17.88 -17.52
C SER A 188 13.72 16.47 -17.66
N VAL A 189 13.25 15.49 -16.88
CA VAL A 189 13.79 14.13 -16.82
C VAL A 189 12.64 13.14 -16.95
N HIS A 190 12.70 12.27 -17.97
CA HIS A 190 11.64 11.28 -18.26
C HIS A 190 11.89 9.89 -17.65
N THR A 191 13.07 9.70 -17.04
CA THR A 191 13.51 8.43 -16.46
C THR A 191 14.13 8.66 -15.09
N TYR A 192 13.71 7.86 -14.11
CA TYR A 192 14.17 7.94 -12.74
C TYR A 192 14.77 6.61 -12.31
N SER A 193 15.69 6.71 -11.35
CA SER A 193 16.26 5.56 -10.68
C SER A 193 16.06 5.69 -9.18
N LEU A 194 15.56 4.63 -8.53
CA LEU A 194 15.41 4.59 -7.07
C LEU A 194 16.53 3.74 -6.49
N LEU A 195 17.43 4.37 -5.73
CA LEU A 195 18.48 3.68 -5.00
C LEU A 195 17.92 3.19 -3.66
N MET A 196 18.01 1.89 -3.43
CA MET A 196 17.69 1.25 -2.16
C MET A 196 18.96 0.64 -1.58
N ASN A 197 19.17 0.78 -0.27
CA ASN A 197 20.27 0.15 0.41
C ASN A 197 19.76 -0.66 1.60
N LEU A 198 19.97 -1.97 1.58
CA LEU A 198 19.65 -2.81 2.72
C LEU A 198 20.78 -2.72 3.76
N LYS A 199 20.48 -2.08 4.89
CA LYS A 199 21.44 -1.85 5.99
C LYS A 199 21.47 -3.01 6.96
N ASN A 200 20.32 -3.52 7.37
CA ASN A 200 20.25 -4.58 8.36
C ASN A 200 18.98 -5.41 8.20
N PHE A 201 19.05 -6.68 8.59
CA PHE A 201 17.92 -7.57 8.66
C PHE A 201 17.90 -8.27 10.03
N VAL A 202 16.89 -7.95 10.82
CA VAL A 202 16.76 -8.45 12.20
C VAL A 202 15.61 -9.44 12.23
N CYS A 203 15.91 -10.72 12.00
CA CYS A 203 14.94 -11.80 12.10
C CYS A 203 15.60 -13.11 12.53
N ASN A 204 14.97 -13.85 13.44
CA ASN A 204 15.45 -15.15 13.88
C ASN A 204 14.81 -16.26 13.04
N ILE A 205 15.42 -16.60 11.90
CA ILE A 205 14.91 -17.62 10.96
C ILE A 205 15.39 -19.03 11.36
N GLY A 206 16.63 -19.16 11.83
CA GLY A 206 17.25 -20.45 12.20
C GLY A 206 17.62 -21.36 11.03
N GLU A 207 17.35 -20.94 9.79
CA GLU A 207 17.69 -21.61 8.53
C GLU A 207 18.20 -20.56 7.52
N ASP A 208 18.79 -21.00 6.41
CA ASP A 208 19.11 -20.11 5.30
C ASP A 208 17.84 -19.44 4.75
N ALA A 209 17.94 -18.20 4.26
CA ALA A 209 16.81 -17.46 3.73
C ALA A 209 17.14 -16.68 2.45
N GLU A 210 16.10 -16.43 1.66
CA GLU A 210 16.13 -15.60 0.46
C GLU A 210 15.17 -14.43 0.69
N LEU A 211 15.70 -13.22 0.55
CA LEU A 211 14.95 -11.96 0.60
C LEU A 211 14.73 -11.50 -0.84
N LEU A 212 13.47 -11.35 -1.24
CA LEU A 212 13.07 -10.86 -2.56
C LEU A 212 12.38 -9.51 -2.39
N MET A 213 13.02 -8.44 -2.83
CA MET A 213 12.49 -7.07 -2.71
C MET A 213 12.03 -6.54 -4.08
N SER A 214 10.80 -6.06 -4.18
CA SER A 214 10.25 -5.53 -5.43
C SER A 214 9.25 -4.39 -5.19
N LEU A 215 9.05 -3.58 -6.23
CA LEU A 215 8.07 -2.50 -6.24
C LEU A 215 6.70 -3.05 -6.65
N TYR A 216 5.68 -2.74 -5.86
CA TYR A 216 4.32 -3.25 -6.02
C TYR A 216 3.30 -2.11 -6.08
N ASP A 217 2.38 -2.22 -7.02
CA ASP A 217 1.18 -1.37 -7.09
C ASP A 217 -0.03 -2.15 -6.55
N PRO A 218 -0.60 -1.76 -5.40
CA PRO A 218 -1.78 -2.41 -4.85
C PRO A 218 -3.07 -2.13 -5.64
N ASP A 219 -3.13 -1.02 -6.39
CA ASP A 219 -4.34 -0.63 -7.11
C ASP A 219 -4.51 -1.48 -8.39
N GLN A 220 -3.40 -1.80 -9.06
CA GLN A 220 -3.37 -2.74 -10.21
C GLN A 220 -3.08 -4.19 -9.79
N SER A 221 -2.68 -4.41 -8.54
CA SER A 221 -2.24 -5.71 -8.01
C SER A 221 -1.07 -6.34 -8.76
N GLU A 222 -0.17 -5.53 -9.33
CA GLU A 222 0.96 -5.97 -10.16
C GLU A 222 2.31 -5.48 -9.62
N PHE A 223 3.36 -6.25 -9.90
CA PHE A 223 4.74 -5.86 -9.62
C PHE A 223 5.29 -5.01 -10.77
N ILE A 224 5.91 -3.88 -10.44
CA ILE A 224 6.48 -2.94 -11.42
C ILE A 224 7.92 -3.33 -11.76
N SER A 225 8.69 -3.82 -10.78
CA SER A 225 10.11 -4.12 -10.92
C SER A 225 10.41 -5.62 -10.83
N GLU A 226 11.59 -5.99 -11.32
CA GLU A 226 12.21 -7.27 -10.99
C GLU A 226 12.40 -7.41 -9.46
N ASN A 227 12.61 -8.65 -9.00
CA ASN A 227 12.98 -8.91 -7.63
C ASN A 227 14.47 -8.60 -7.42
N PHE A 228 14.82 -7.88 -6.37
CA PHE A 228 16.19 -7.84 -5.84
C PHE A 228 16.37 -9.00 -4.85
N LEU A 229 17.26 -9.93 -5.19
CA LEU A 229 17.50 -11.13 -4.38
C LEU A 229 18.70 -10.90 -3.46
N VAL A 230 18.54 -11.24 -2.17
CA VAL A 230 19.63 -11.30 -1.18
C VAL A 230 19.56 -12.64 -0.45
N ARG A 231 20.67 -13.37 -0.39
CA ARG A 231 20.77 -14.63 0.37
C ARG A 231 21.32 -14.40 1.77
N TRP A 232 20.54 -14.79 2.75
CA TRP A 232 20.85 -14.75 4.17
C TRP A 232 21.18 -16.16 4.68
N ASP A 233 22.14 -16.27 5.59
CA ASP A 233 22.55 -17.53 6.20
C ASP A 233 21.79 -17.84 7.49
N SER A 234 21.87 -19.09 7.92
CA SER A 234 21.27 -19.58 9.18
C SER A 234 21.85 -18.94 10.45
N THR A 235 23.01 -18.27 10.37
CA THR A 235 23.63 -17.54 11.49
C THR A 235 23.15 -16.09 11.60
N GLY A 236 22.28 -15.65 10.68
CA GLY A 236 21.75 -14.29 10.69
C GLY A 236 22.66 -13.27 10.00
N MET A 237 23.57 -13.73 9.14
CA MET A 237 24.46 -12.89 8.34
C MET A 237 24.18 -13.10 6.84
N PRO A 238 24.42 -12.11 5.96
CA PRO A 238 24.39 -12.35 4.52
C PRO A 238 25.51 -13.30 4.12
N LYS A 239 25.25 -14.23 3.18
CA LYS A 239 26.23 -15.24 2.72
C LYS A 239 27.50 -14.62 2.13
N GLU A 240 27.44 -13.35 1.72
CA GLU A 240 28.58 -12.53 1.33
C GLU A 240 28.93 -11.57 2.46
N ILE A 241 29.77 -12.02 3.39
CA ILE A 241 30.20 -11.26 4.59
C ILE A 241 30.90 -9.93 4.20
N GLU A 242 31.50 -9.86 3.01
CA GLU A 242 32.15 -8.65 2.48
C GLU A 242 31.16 -7.51 2.14
N LYS A 243 29.85 -7.79 2.00
CA LYS A 243 28.80 -6.82 1.69
C LYS A 243 27.90 -6.49 2.90
N LEU A 244 28.41 -6.70 4.11
CA LEU A 244 27.68 -6.37 5.34
C LEU A 244 27.35 -4.87 5.40
N ASN A 245 26.11 -4.54 5.77
CA ASN A 245 25.61 -3.17 5.98
C ASN A 245 25.52 -2.25 4.75
N ASN A 246 25.83 -2.74 3.55
CA ASN A 246 25.76 -1.94 2.33
C ASN A 246 25.45 -2.82 1.11
N LEU A 247 24.17 -3.17 0.95
CA LEU A 247 23.66 -3.88 -0.23
C LEU A 247 22.84 -2.90 -1.09
N PRO A 248 23.51 -2.12 -1.97
CA PRO A 248 22.83 -1.18 -2.85
C PRO A 248 22.16 -1.92 -4.01
N ALA A 249 20.87 -1.65 -4.18
CA ALA A 249 20.06 -2.04 -5.33
C ALA A 249 19.52 -0.77 -6.00
N LEU A 250 19.79 -0.62 -7.28
CA LEU A 250 19.31 0.49 -8.07
C LEU A 250 18.15 0.02 -8.94
N PHE A 251 16.95 0.45 -8.60
CA PHE A 251 15.77 0.31 -9.44
C PHE A 251 15.86 1.31 -10.56
N THR A 252 15.82 0.85 -11.81
CA THR A 252 16.05 1.62 -13.03
C THR A 252 14.84 1.55 -13.95
N ASP A 253 14.80 2.44 -14.96
CA ASP A 253 13.73 2.52 -15.96
C ASP A 253 12.35 2.89 -15.39
N LEU A 254 12.32 3.61 -14.25
CA LEU A 254 11.08 4.13 -13.67
C LEU A 254 10.65 5.40 -14.40
N SER A 255 9.40 5.46 -14.82
CA SER A 255 8.85 6.63 -15.50
C SER A 255 8.16 7.58 -14.53
N SER A 256 7.85 8.80 -14.99
CA SER A 256 7.03 9.74 -14.22
C SER A 256 5.64 9.16 -13.93
N SER A 257 5.02 8.39 -14.83
CA SER A 257 3.71 7.79 -14.58
C SER A 257 3.76 6.75 -13.46
N ASP A 258 4.86 5.99 -13.36
CA ASP A 258 5.06 5.00 -12.30
C ASP A 258 5.25 5.65 -10.91
N LEU A 259 5.97 6.79 -10.85
CA LEU A 259 6.18 7.54 -9.60
C LEU A 259 4.96 8.38 -9.19
N MET A 260 4.12 8.76 -10.16
CA MET A 260 2.90 9.54 -9.93
C MET A 260 1.70 8.69 -9.51
N ARG A 261 1.86 7.36 -9.39
CA ARG A 261 0.81 6.47 -8.89
C ARG A 261 0.30 6.92 -7.52
N GLN A 262 -0.97 6.63 -7.24
CA GLN A 262 -1.61 7.05 -6.00
C GLN A 262 -0.93 6.42 -4.78
N ARG A 263 -0.50 5.16 -4.93
CA ARG A 263 0.13 4.34 -3.90
C ARG A 263 1.23 3.49 -4.51
N LEU A 264 2.41 3.50 -3.91
CA LEU A 264 3.55 2.68 -4.31
C LEU A 264 4.17 2.02 -3.08
N PHE A 265 4.31 0.69 -3.13
CA PHE A 265 4.83 -0.09 -2.01
C PHE A 265 6.13 -0.79 -2.38
N LEU A 266 7.05 -0.84 -1.43
CA LEU A 266 8.18 -1.76 -1.45
C LEU A 266 7.77 -3.02 -0.68
N VAL A 267 7.77 -4.15 -1.36
CA VAL A 267 7.42 -5.45 -0.79
C VAL A 267 8.68 -6.30 -0.71
N CYS A 268 8.97 -6.82 0.48
CA CYS A 268 10.02 -7.80 0.74
C CYS A 268 9.37 -9.14 1.10
N GLN A 269 9.57 -10.14 0.25
CA GLN A 269 9.13 -11.51 0.48
C GLN A 269 10.30 -12.32 1.05
N ILE A 270 10.04 -13.04 2.13
CA ILE A 270 11.06 -13.79 2.86
C ILE A 270 10.74 -15.27 2.71
N ILE A 271 11.65 -15.99 2.07
CA ILE A 271 11.55 -17.42 1.81
C ILE A 271 12.65 -18.10 2.60
N ARG A 272 12.30 -19.04 3.47
CA ARG A 272 13.29 -19.89 4.15
C ARG A 272 13.64 -21.08 3.26
N VAL A 273 14.90 -21.48 3.28
CA VAL A 273 15.45 -22.60 2.51
C VAL A 273 16.01 -23.62 3.50
N GLY A 274 15.30 -24.74 3.64
CA GLY A 274 15.60 -25.72 4.69
C GLY A 274 14.99 -27.08 4.43
N SER A 275 14.75 -27.84 5.50
CA SER A 275 14.14 -29.17 5.44
C SER A 275 12.66 -29.15 5.83
N MET A 276 11.86 -30.10 5.34
CA MET A 276 10.40 -30.07 5.51
C MET A 276 9.93 -30.15 6.98
N GLU A 277 10.71 -30.76 7.88
CA GLU A 277 10.40 -30.91 9.31
C GLU A 277 11.63 -30.73 10.21
N LEU A 278 11.53 -29.93 11.27
CA LEU A 278 12.58 -29.70 12.29
C LEU A 278 12.82 -30.87 13.27
N LYS A 279 12.49 -32.12 12.90
CA LYS A 279 12.78 -33.29 13.77
C LYS A 279 14.09 -33.96 13.37
N GLU A 280 15.10 -33.81 14.21
CA GLU A 280 16.42 -34.43 14.04
C GLU A 280 16.33 -35.96 13.93
N GLY A 281 16.99 -36.56 12.93
CA GLY A 281 17.39 -37.98 13.03
C GLY A 281 17.37 -38.88 11.79
N LYS A 282 16.86 -38.48 10.61
CA LYS A 282 16.94 -39.31 9.38
C LYS A 282 17.15 -38.44 8.13
N LYS A 283 17.71 -39.00 7.05
CA LYS A 283 17.95 -38.32 5.75
C LYS A 283 16.69 -37.56 5.30
N GLN A 284 16.65 -36.25 5.54
CA GLN A 284 15.55 -35.40 5.14
C GLN A 284 15.84 -34.76 3.79
N THR A 285 14.78 -34.46 3.04
CA THR A 285 14.84 -33.62 1.84
C THR A 285 15.25 -32.19 2.24
N GLY A 286 16.51 -31.82 1.98
CA GLY A 286 17.02 -30.47 2.18
C GLY A 286 16.84 -29.56 0.95
N GLY A 287 16.98 -28.25 1.14
CA GLY A 287 16.96 -27.25 0.07
C GLY A 287 15.55 -26.88 -0.43
N LEU A 288 14.53 -27.06 0.40
CA LEU A 288 13.14 -26.74 0.06
C LEU A 288 12.85 -25.27 0.36
N ARG A 289 12.34 -24.54 -0.63
CA ARG A 289 11.93 -23.13 -0.51
C ARG A 289 10.52 -23.08 0.08
N ARG A 290 10.35 -22.42 1.23
CA ARG A 290 9.07 -22.30 1.94
C ARG A 290 8.79 -20.85 2.33
N PRO A 291 7.53 -20.40 2.33
CA PRO A 291 7.20 -19.05 2.74
C PRO A 291 7.49 -18.88 4.24
N PHE A 292 8.10 -17.77 4.63
CA PHE A 292 8.37 -17.45 6.04
C PHE A 292 7.64 -16.19 6.49
N GLY A 293 7.65 -15.14 5.66
CA GLY A 293 6.90 -13.92 5.94
C GLY A 293 7.09 -12.85 4.89
N VAL A 294 6.48 -11.69 5.16
CA VAL A 294 6.51 -10.53 4.28
C VAL A 294 6.77 -9.26 5.10
N ALA A 295 7.43 -8.30 4.48
CA ALA A 295 7.59 -6.96 5.04
C ALA A 295 7.21 -5.96 3.95
N VAL A 296 6.44 -4.93 4.32
CA VAL A 296 5.86 -4.00 3.35
C VAL A 296 6.00 -2.58 3.85
N MET A 297 6.43 -1.67 2.97
CA MET A 297 6.58 -0.26 3.27
C MET A 297 5.92 0.60 2.19
N ASP A 298 5.19 1.64 2.60
CA ASP A 298 4.70 2.68 1.70
C ASP A 298 5.88 3.62 1.36
N ILE A 299 6.25 3.65 0.08
CA ILE A 299 7.34 4.50 -0.42
C ILE A 299 6.81 5.66 -1.26
N THR A 300 5.51 5.89 -1.29
CA THR A 300 4.86 6.90 -2.13
C THR A 300 5.43 8.30 -1.89
N ASP A 301 5.74 8.68 -0.65
CA ASP A 301 6.30 9.99 -0.34
C ASP A 301 7.78 10.12 -0.74
N VAL A 302 8.54 9.03 -0.71
CA VAL A 302 9.94 8.98 -1.19
C VAL A 302 9.97 9.03 -2.72
N ALA A 303 9.12 8.25 -3.38
CA ALA A 303 8.94 8.25 -4.84
C ALA A 303 8.45 9.60 -5.38
N ARG A 304 7.72 10.38 -4.56
CA ARG A 304 7.30 11.76 -4.88
C ARG A 304 8.34 12.82 -4.55
N GLY A 305 9.51 12.44 -4.03
CA GLY A 305 10.59 13.37 -3.67
C GLY A 305 10.25 14.30 -2.50
N LYS A 306 9.27 13.94 -1.64
CA LYS A 306 8.94 14.73 -0.44
C LYS A 306 9.92 14.49 0.71
N ILE A 307 10.59 13.34 0.69
CA ILE A 307 11.56 12.91 1.69
C ILE A 307 12.88 12.74 0.94
N ASP A 308 13.81 13.67 1.15
CA ASP A 308 15.15 13.67 0.54
C ASP A 308 16.21 13.67 1.64
N ASP A 309 16.12 12.66 2.51
CA ASP A 309 17.06 12.47 3.62
C ASP A 309 17.86 11.19 3.36
N GLU A 310 19.11 11.35 2.92
CA GLU A 310 19.97 10.28 2.41
C GLU A 310 20.28 9.21 3.46
N ASP A 311 20.33 9.61 4.73
CA ASP A 311 20.74 8.76 5.85
C ASP A 311 19.57 8.23 6.67
N LYS A 312 18.33 8.60 6.31
CA LYS A 312 17.14 8.17 7.03
C LYS A 312 16.94 6.66 6.87
N GLN A 313 17.19 5.93 7.95
CA GLN A 313 16.91 4.50 8.01
C GLN A 313 15.41 4.28 8.24
N HIS A 314 14.79 3.56 7.32
CA HIS A 314 13.41 3.12 7.42
C HIS A 314 13.36 1.71 7.98
N PHE A 315 12.69 1.55 9.12
CA PHE A 315 12.39 0.25 9.69
C PHE A 315 11.09 -0.29 9.07
N ILE A 316 11.18 -1.43 8.39
CA ILE A 316 10.05 -2.14 7.80
C ILE A 316 9.70 -3.31 8.73
N PRO A 317 8.53 -3.27 9.39
CA PRO A 317 8.12 -4.32 10.31
C PRO A 317 7.88 -5.64 9.57
N PHE A 318 8.37 -6.74 10.15
CA PHE A 318 8.19 -8.08 9.61
C PHE A 318 6.86 -8.69 10.06
N GLN A 319 6.09 -9.23 9.10
CA GLN A 319 4.91 -10.05 9.36
C GLN A 319 5.20 -11.50 9.02
N GLN A 320 5.26 -12.35 10.05
CA GLN A 320 5.38 -13.80 9.87
C GLN A 320 4.08 -14.40 9.32
N VAL A 321 4.20 -15.38 8.42
CA VAL A 321 3.04 -16.15 7.95
C VAL A 321 2.54 -17.06 9.07
N ILE A 322 1.24 -17.03 9.37
CA ILE A 322 0.64 -17.78 10.48
C ILE A 322 0.49 -19.28 10.14
N GLY A 323 0.43 -19.65 8.85
CA GLY A 323 0.44 -21.05 8.40
C GLY A 323 1.14 -21.22 7.04
N GLU A 324 1.88 -22.32 6.88
CA GLU A 324 2.68 -22.65 5.67
C GLU A 324 1.86 -22.90 4.39
N ASN A 325 0.55 -22.69 4.46
CA ASN A 325 -0.43 -22.92 3.40
C ASN A 325 -0.92 -21.61 2.77
N GLU A 326 -0.62 -20.45 3.39
CA GLU A 326 -1.11 -19.14 2.95
C GLU A 326 -0.16 -18.55 1.88
N PRO A 327 -0.68 -18.09 0.72
CA PRO A 327 0.15 -17.47 -0.31
C PRO A 327 0.67 -16.10 0.17
N LEU A 328 1.93 -15.79 -0.15
CA LEU A 328 2.58 -14.54 0.28
C LEU A 328 1.82 -13.30 -0.20
N THR A 329 1.17 -13.39 -1.37
CA THR A 329 0.31 -12.33 -1.93
C THR A 329 -0.87 -11.98 -1.05
N ALA A 330 -1.52 -12.97 -0.40
CA ALA A 330 -2.60 -12.67 0.53
C ALA A 330 -2.08 -11.95 1.78
N VAL A 331 -0.92 -12.39 2.29
CA VAL A 331 -0.33 -11.83 3.51
C VAL A 331 0.07 -10.37 3.31
N PHE A 332 0.80 -10.04 2.25
CA PHE A 332 1.23 -8.65 2.05
C PHE A 332 0.05 -7.72 1.73
N ASN A 333 -0.97 -8.19 1.00
CA ASN A 333 -2.17 -7.39 0.76
C ASN A 333 -2.96 -7.12 2.05
N LYS A 334 -3.00 -8.09 2.96
CA LYS A 334 -3.58 -7.91 4.30
C LYS A 334 -2.79 -6.89 5.13
N VAL A 335 -1.46 -6.93 5.08
CA VAL A 335 -0.60 -5.93 5.75
C VAL A 335 -0.85 -4.53 5.19
N ILE A 336 -0.92 -4.40 3.86
CA ILE A 336 -1.23 -3.13 3.17
C ILE A 336 -2.59 -2.57 3.60
N ALA A 337 -3.58 -3.44 3.82
CA ALA A 337 -4.93 -3.04 4.27
C ALA A 337 -4.99 -2.69 5.76
N THR A 338 -4.28 -3.43 6.61
CA THR A 338 -4.41 -3.33 8.07
C THR A 338 -3.48 -2.26 8.67
N ARG A 339 -2.37 -1.92 7.99
CA ARG A 339 -1.34 -0.93 8.39
C ARG A 339 -0.62 -1.17 9.73
N GLU A 340 -1.11 -2.08 10.55
CA GLU A 340 -0.48 -2.51 11.80
C GLU A 340 0.02 -3.94 11.70
N VAL A 341 1.27 -4.15 12.12
CA VAL A 341 1.97 -5.44 12.10
C VAL A 341 2.52 -5.71 13.49
N ASN A 342 2.22 -6.87 14.06
CA ASN A 342 2.81 -7.30 15.34
C ASN A 342 4.21 -7.86 15.09
N HIS A 343 5.19 -6.97 15.00
CA HIS A 343 6.53 -7.32 14.52
C HIS A 343 7.48 -7.83 15.61
N LYS A 344 7.13 -7.75 16.90
CA LYS A 344 7.97 -8.20 18.04
C LYS A 344 9.45 -7.77 17.94
N GLY A 345 9.73 -6.60 17.36
CA GLY A 345 11.09 -6.09 17.12
C GLY A 345 11.84 -6.68 15.91
N GLN A 346 11.23 -7.56 15.12
CA GLN A 346 11.79 -8.13 13.89
C GLN A 346 11.45 -7.26 12.67
N GLY A 347 12.39 -7.09 11.74
CA GLY A 347 12.19 -6.25 10.57
C GLY A 347 13.44 -6.02 9.73
N LEU A 348 13.28 -5.20 8.69
CA LEU A 348 14.36 -4.80 7.78
C LEU A 348 14.66 -3.31 7.97
N PHE A 349 15.92 -2.93 7.88
CA PHE A 349 16.35 -1.53 7.82
C PHE A 349 16.85 -1.22 6.41
N VAL A 350 16.17 -0.30 5.74
CA VAL A 350 16.53 0.15 4.39
C VAL A 350 16.70 1.67 4.35
N THR A 351 17.58 2.16 3.47
CA THR A 351 17.56 3.57 3.05
C THR A 351 17.11 3.65 1.60
N LEU A 352 16.41 4.72 1.24
CA LEU A 352 15.83 4.92 -0.08
C LEU A 352 16.13 6.33 -0.55
N LYS A 353 16.62 6.47 -1.79
CA LYS A 353 16.91 7.77 -2.42
C LYS A 353 16.47 7.76 -3.87
N LEU A 354 15.67 8.74 -4.26
CA LEU A 354 15.26 8.94 -5.65
C LEU A 354 16.32 9.75 -6.39
N LEU A 355 16.80 9.23 -7.52
CA LEU A 355 17.81 9.86 -8.36
C LEU A 355 17.21 10.13 -9.75
N PRO A 356 17.28 11.37 -10.26
CA PRO A 356 16.87 11.66 -11.62
C PRO A 356 17.90 11.11 -12.61
N GLY A 357 17.43 10.47 -13.69
CA GLY A 357 18.25 10.01 -14.80
C GLY A 357 18.25 8.50 -15.01
N ASP A 358 18.76 8.11 -16.17
CA ASP A 358 18.99 6.71 -16.53
C ASP A 358 20.23 6.13 -15.81
N LEU A 359 20.47 4.82 -15.99
CA LEU A 359 21.62 4.14 -15.36
C LEU A 359 22.97 4.80 -15.71
N ALA A 360 23.14 5.32 -16.92
CA ALA A 360 24.40 5.90 -17.36
C ALA A 360 24.63 7.30 -16.77
N GLN A 361 23.57 8.11 -16.73
CA GLN A 361 23.55 9.44 -16.12
C GLN A 361 23.76 9.35 -14.61
N VAL A 362 23.02 8.48 -13.92
CA VAL A 362 23.13 8.32 -12.47
C VAL A 362 24.53 7.87 -12.05
N ARG A 363 25.16 6.97 -12.81
CA ARG A 363 26.56 6.55 -12.54
C ARG A 363 27.58 7.66 -12.77
N LYS A 364 27.29 8.61 -13.66
CA LYS A 364 28.16 9.75 -13.97
C LYS A 364 28.00 10.88 -12.95
N ASP A 365 26.75 11.18 -12.58
CA ASP A 365 26.40 12.31 -11.73
C ASP A 365 26.52 11.97 -10.25
N PHE A 366 26.31 10.70 -9.88
CA PHE A 366 26.39 10.20 -8.50
C PHE A 366 27.33 8.99 -8.33
N PRO A 367 28.62 9.09 -8.73
CA PRO A 367 29.56 7.98 -8.66
C PRO A 367 29.88 7.53 -7.23
N HIS A 368 29.65 8.40 -6.23
CA HIS A 368 29.87 8.12 -4.81
C HIS A 368 28.71 7.33 -4.18
N LEU A 369 27.52 7.33 -4.79
CA LEU A 369 26.33 6.62 -4.30
C LEU A 369 26.09 5.30 -5.04
N VAL A 370 26.38 5.27 -6.34
CA VAL A 370 26.16 4.10 -7.20
C VAL A 370 27.49 3.57 -7.69
N ASP A 371 28.06 2.66 -6.91
CA ASP A 371 29.25 1.91 -7.32
C ASP A 371 28.89 0.81 -8.35
N ARG A 372 29.88 0.29 -9.07
CA ARG A 372 29.71 -0.79 -10.06
C ARG A 372 29.23 -2.10 -9.44
N SER A 373 29.37 -2.24 -8.11
CA SER A 373 28.91 -3.36 -7.31
C SER A 373 27.40 -3.34 -7.01
N ALA A 374 26.70 -2.24 -7.30
CA ALA A 374 25.26 -2.13 -7.08
C ALA A 374 24.46 -3.04 -8.00
N ALA A 375 23.50 -3.76 -7.42
CA ALA A 375 22.60 -4.62 -8.17
C ALA A 375 21.62 -3.76 -8.99
N ILE A 376 21.55 -4.00 -10.30
CA ILE A 376 20.63 -3.26 -11.17
C ILE A 376 19.31 -4.03 -11.24
N VAL A 377 18.26 -3.42 -10.72
CA VAL A 377 16.89 -3.93 -10.75
C VAL A 377 16.14 -3.16 -11.84
N ARG A 378 15.68 -3.82 -12.90
CA ARG A 378 14.96 -3.13 -13.98
C ARG A 378 13.46 -3.16 -13.75
N LYS A 379 12.76 -2.18 -14.34
CA LYS A 379 11.31 -2.25 -14.54
C LYS A 379 10.97 -3.43 -15.45
N MET A 380 9.93 -4.19 -15.11
CA MET A 380 9.49 -5.36 -15.89
C MET A 380 8.97 -4.98 -17.28
N GLY A 381 8.26 -3.86 -17.37
CA GLY A 381 7.84 -3.26 -18.64
C GLY A 381 8.90 -2.34 -19.24
N PHE A 382 8.62 -1.83 -20.43
CA PHE A 382 9.44 -0.80 -21.04
C PHE A 382 9.23 0.57 -20.36
N PRO A 383 10.28 1.41 -20.29
CA PRO A 383 10.11 2.82 -20.00
C PRO A 383 9.34 3.50 -21.16
N GLU A 384 8.69 4.63 -20.88
CA GLU A 384 7.90 5.38 -21.89
C GLU A 384 8.75 5.85 -23.07
N ILE A 385 10.05 6.09 -22.85
CA ILE A 385 11.00 6.51 -23.88
C ILE A 385 12.10 5.44 -23.98
N ILE A 386 12.22 4.83 -25.16
CA ILE A 386 13.30 3.91 -25.49
C ILE A 386 14.32 4.65 -26.35
N LEU A 387 15.55 4.81 -25.84
CA LEU A 387 16.62 5.46 -26.58
C LEU A 387 17.10 4.60 -27.76
N PRO A 388 17.42 5.21 -28.92
CA PRO A 388 17.93 4.48 -30.08
C PRO A 388 19.26 3.79 -29.75
N GLY A 389 19.35 2.50 -30.07
CA GLY A 389 20.50 1.65 -29.74
C GLY A 389 20.33 0.78 -28.49
N ASN A 390 19.26 0.98 -27.70
CA ASN A 390 18.94 0.12 -26.57
C ASN A 390 18.20 -1.14 -27.06
N VAL A 391 18.92 -2.25 -27.21
CA VAL A 391 18.35 -3.56 -27.55
C VAL A 391 18.06 -4.32 -26.26
N ARG A 392 16.77 -4.46 -25.94
CA ARG A 392 16.30 -5.16 -24.74
C ARG A 392 15.42 -6.34 -25.16
N ASN A 393 15.87 -7.55 -24.85
CA ASN A 393 15.13 -8.78 -25.05
C ASN A 393 15.03 -9.53 -23.71
N ASP A 394 14.21 -9.00 -22.80
CA ASP A 394 13.98 -9.61 -21.50
C ASP A 394 12.67 -10.40 -21.55
N ILE A 395 12.73 -11.70 -21.27
CA ILE A 395 11.55 -12.55 -21.21
C ILE A 395 11.22 -12.77 -19.75
N TYR A 396 10.02 -12.38 -19.32
CA TYR A 396 9.56 -12.60 -17.96
C TYR A 396 8.53 -13.73 -17.92
N VAL A 397 8.76 -14.70 -17.04
CA VAL A 397 7.87 -15.84 -16.84
C VAL A 397 7.34 -15.79 -15.41
N THR A 398 6.03 -15.68 -15.27
CA THR A 398 5.36 -15.67 -13.98
C THR A 398 4.64 -16.99 -13.75
N LEU A 399 5.01 -17.69 -12.68
CA LEU A 399 4.29 -18.84 -12.15
C LEU A 399 3.10 -18.31 -11.32
N LEU A 400 1.89 -18.36 -11.87
CA LEU A 400 0.69 -17.85 -11.20
C LEU A 400 0.14 -18.85 -10.20
N GLN A 401 -0.55 -19.89 -10.70
CA GLN A 401 -1.23 -20.89 -9.89
C GLN A 401 -1.26 -22.25 -10.60
N GLY A 402 -1.49 -23.32 -9.85
CA GLY A 402 -1.72 -24.65 -10.40
C GLY A 402 -2.88 -25.35 -9.68
N GLU A 403 -3.53 -26.30 -10.34
CA GLU A 403 -4.52 -27.17 -9.70
C GLU A 403 -4.05 -28.62 -9.80
N PHE A 404 -3.91 -29.28 -8.65
CA PHE A 404 -3.43 -30.66 -8.59
C PHE A 404 -4.46 -31.56 -7.92
N ASP A 405 -4.77 -32.66 -8.59
CA ASP A 405 -5.64 -33.67 -8.01
C ASP A 405 -4.93 -34.46 -6.90
N ARG A 406 -5.72 -34.72 -5.86
CA ARG A 406 -5.31 -35.50 -4.68
C ARG A 406 -5.01 -36.97 -5.01
N GLY A 407 -5.49 -37.48 -6.16
CA GLY A 407 -5.31 -38.86 -6.57
C GLY A 407 -5.78 -39.85 -5.48
N LYS A 408 -4.99 -40.90 -5.22
CA LYS A 408 -5.30 -41.95 -4.22
C LYS A 408 -4.87 -41.61 -2.77
N LYS A 409 -4.22 -40.47 -2.50
CA LYS A 409 -3.65 -40.14 -1.16
C LYS A 409 -4.67 -39.40 -0.27
N LYS A 410 -4.53 -39.51 1.06
CA LYS A 410 -5.45 -38.89 2.05
C LYS A 410 -5.20 -37.38 2.24
N THR A 411 -4.02 -36.89 1.88
CA THR A 411 -3.65 -35.48 1.92
C THR A 411 -3.29 -34.98 0.52
N PRO A 412 -3.53 -33.70 0.21
CA PRO A 412 -3.05 -33.09 -1.02
C PRO A 412 -1.52 -33.08 -1.09
N LYS A 413 -1.00 -33.01 -2.32
CA LYS A 413 0.43 -33.12 -2.62
C LYS A 413 1.14 -31.77 -2.39
N ASN A 414 2.35 -31.77 -1.84
CA ASN A 414 3.20 -30.57 -1.82
C ASN A 414 3.93 -30.46 -3.15
N VAL A 415 3.61 -29.43 -3.92
CA VAL A 415 4.09 -29.29 -5.30
C VAL A 415 5.25 -28.31 -5.37
N GLU A 416 6.33 -28.77 -5.98
CA GLU A 416 7.49 -27.99 -6.39
C GLU A 416 7.49 -27.88 -7.92
N VAL A 417 7.54 -26.67 -8.44
CA VAL A 417 7.68 -26.40 -9.89
C VAL A 417 9.15 -26.16 -10.18
N ILE A 418 9.62 -26.80 -11.24
CA ILE A 418 11.00 -26.71 -11.69
C ILE A 418 11.00 -26.15 -13.10
N LEU A 419 11.65 -25.01 -13.26
CA LEU A 419 11.79 -24.28 -14.50
C LEU A 419 13.22 -24.41 -15.01
N SER A 420 13.36 -24.73 -16.30
CA SER A 420 14.67 -24.90 -16.93
C SER A 420 14.58 -24.65 -18.44
N VAL A 421 15.51 -23.90 -19.01
CA VAL A 421 15.57 -23.63 -20.45
C VAL A 421 16.35 -24.75 -21.13
N HIS A 422 15.85 -25.25 -22.25
CA HIS A 422 16.45 -26.34 -23.01
C HIS A 422 16.60 -25.97 -24.47
N ASP A 423 17.65 -26.46 -25.12
CA ASP A 423 17.83 -26.38 -26.57
C ASP A 423 16.96 -27.41 -27.33
N ASP A 424 17.11 -27.47 -28.65
CA ASP A 424 16.43 -28.42 -29.53
C ASP A 424 16.92 -29.87 -29.36
N GLU A 425 18.13 -30.05 -28.84
CA GLU A 425 18.75 -31.34 -28.50
C GLU A 425 18.31 -31.85 -27.11
N GLY A 426 17.65 -31.01 -26.31
CA GLY A 426 17.18 -31.34 -24.97
C GLY A 426 18.23 -31.18 -23.87
N ASN A 427 19.32 -30.46 -24.13
CA ASN A 427 20.31 -30.07 -23.13
C ASN A 427 19.88 -28.79 -22.41
N PRO A 428 20.10 -28.69 -21.08
CA PRO A 428 19.77 -27.50 -20.32
C PRO A 428 20.73 -26.35 -20.62
N MET A 429 20.21 -25.16 -20.87
CA MET A 429 21.01 -23.95 -21.04
C MET A 429 21.47 -23.42 -19.68
N GLU A 430 22.78 -23.31 -19.50
CA GLU A 430 23.37 -22.86 -18.26
C GLU A 430 23.13 -21.36 -18.01
N LYS A 431 22.85 -21.02 -16.75
CA LYS A 431 22.67 -19.63 -16.28
C LYS A 431 21.62 -18.80 -17.05
N ALA A 432 20.63 -19.43 -17.67
CA ALA A 432 19.61 -18.75 -18.47
C ALA A 432 18.53 -18.06 -17.61
N ILE A 433 18.30 -18.51 -16.38
CA ILE A 433 17.19 -18.04 -15.54
C ILE A 433 17.72 -17.11 -14.43
N PHE A 434 17.08 -15.97 -14.26
CA PHE A 434 17.41 -14.97 -13.24
C PHE A 434 16.20 -14.79 -12.32
N PRO A 435 16.22 -15.39 -11.11
CA PRO A 435 15.12 -15.26 -10.15
C PRO A 435 15.00 -13.86 -9.54
N GLY A 436 16.09 -13.09 -9.59
CA GLY A 436 16.16 -11.70 -9.19
C GLY A 436 17.51 -11.10 -9.57
N ALA A 437 17.59 -9.77 -9.51
CA ALA A 437 18.81 -9.01 -9.67
C ALA A 437 19.75 -9.18 -8.46
N GLY A 438 21.05 -9.11 -8.71
CA GLY A 438 22.11 -9.18 -7.69
C GLY A 438 22.94 -10.46 -7.70
N TYR A 439 22.51 -11.49 -8.42
CA TYR A 439 23.23 -12.76 -8.57
C TYR A 439 23.33 -13.21 -10.02
N ASP A 440 24.28 -14.10 -10.28
CA ASP A 440 24.40 -14.82 -11.55
C ASP A 440 23.16 -15.65 -11.85
N GLY A 441 22.90 -15.86 -13.14
CA GLY A 441 21.84 -16.73 -13.62
C GLY A 441 22.02 -18.16 -13.14
N ILE A 442 20.90 -18.87 -13.01
CA ILE A 442 20.81 -20.28 -12.64
C ILE A 442 20.27 -21.10 -13.82
N THR A 443 20.66 -22.38 -13.86
CA THR A 443 20.23 -23.33 -14.89
C THR A 443 18.83 -23.90 -14.60
N GLU A 444 18.53 -24.13 -13.33
CA GLU A 444 17.27 -24.71 -12.87
C GLU A 444 16.71 -23.87 -11.73
N TYR A 445 15.50 -23.34 -11.91
CA TYR A 445 14.77 -22.62 -10.88
C TYR A 445 13.74 -23.54 -10.23
N LYS A 446 13.61 -23.43 -8.90
CA LYS A 446 12.66 -24.22 -8.09
C LYS A 446 11.71 -23.27 -7.39
N SER A 447 10.40 -23.48 -7.48
CA SER A 447 9.40 -22.63 -6.84
C SER A 447 9.34 -22.84 -5.33
N VAL A 448 8.62 -21.95 -4.65
CA VAL A 448 8.17 -22.15 -3.27
C VAL A 448 7.19 -23.33 -3.20
N ILE A 449 7.25 -24.05 -2.09
CA ILE A 449 6.37 -25.18 -1.79
C ILE A 449 5.39 -24.75 -0.69
N TYR A 450 4.10 -24.80 -1.02
CA TYR A 450 3.02 -24.63 -0.04
C TYR A 450 2.60 -25.99 0.51
N TYR A 451 2.49 -26.08 1.83
CA TYR A 451 2.23 -27.35 2.50
C TYR A 451 0.76 -27.78 2.31
N GLN A 452 0.56 -28.95 1.72
CA GLN A 452 -0.76 -29.57 1.54
C GLN A 452 -1.81 -28.64 0.92
N VAL A 453 -1.42 -27.86 -0.09
CA VAL A 453 -2.33 -26.96 -0.83
C VAL A 453 -2.72 -27.59 -2.17
N LYS A 454 -4.02 -27.76 -2.41
CA LYS A 454 -4.55 -28.31 -3.67
C LYS A 454 -4.32 -27.35 -4.86
N GLN A 455 -4.49 -26.06 -4.59
CA GLN A 455 -4.34 -24.99 -5.58
C GLN A 455 -3.26 -24.00 -5.12
N PRO A 456 -1.96 -24.35 -5.25
CA PRO A 456 -0.89 -23.42 -4.88
C PRO A 456 -0.91 -22.20 -5.80
N CYS A 457 -0.85 -21.02 -5.19
CA CYS A 457 -0.67 -19.74 -5.88
C CYS A 457 0.74 -19.23 -5.58
N TRP A 458 1.66 -19.42 -6.52
CA TRP A 458 3.06 -19.00 -6.36
C TRP A 458 3.22 -17.50 -6.54
N ASN A 459 2.63 -16.95 -7.60
CA ASN A 459 2.84 -15.57 -8.04
C ASN A 459 4.34 -15.19 -8.09
N GLU A 460 5.18 -16.14 -8.51
CA GLU A 460 6.63 -15.99 -8.58
C GLU A 460 7.03 -15.62 -10.02
N THR A 461 7.72 -14.48 -10.18
CA THR A 461 8.20 -14.03 -11.49
C THR A 461 9.71 -14.18 -11.60
N VAL A 462 10.16 -14.79 -12.70
CA VAL A 462 11.58 -14.96 -13.03
C VAL A 462 11.87 -14.38 -14.40
N LYS A 463 13.07 -13.82 -14.56
CA LYS A 463 13.56 -13.39 -15.87
C LYS A 463 14.27 -14.55 -16.55
N VAL A 464 14.07 -14.69 -17.85
CA VAL A 464 14.71 -15.68 -18.71
C VAL A 464 15.48 -14.91 -19.78
N THR A 465 16.79 -15.14 -19.83
CA THR A 465 17.69 -14.48 -20.78
C THR A 465 18.17 -15.51 -21.78
N ILE A 466 17.80 -15.34 -23.04
CA ILE A 466 18.20 -16.24 -24.14
C ILE A 466 18.82 -15.37 -25.25
N PRO A 467 19.99 -15.72 -25.78
CA PRO A 467 20.57 -15.05 -26.94
C PRO A 467 19.58 -15.05 -28.11
N ILE A 468 19.39 -13.89 -28.77
CA ILE A 468 18.38 -13.71 -29.83
C ILE A 468 18.51 -14.78 -30.94
N GLU A 469 19.74 -15.20 -31.22
CA GLU A 469 20.07 -16.24 -32.22
C GLU A 469 19.49 -17.62 -31.84
N ASP A 470 19.47 -17.95 -30.54
CA ASP A 470 19.08 -19.26 -30.01
C ASP A 470 17.61 -19.31 -29.56
N VAL A 471 16.95 -18.15 -29.46
CA VAL A 471 15.56 -18.03 -29.01
C VAL A 471 14.61 -18.96 -29.78
N CYS A 472 14.82 -19.13 -31.09
CA CYS A 472 13.97 -19.99 -31.93
C CYS A 472 14.21 -21.49 -31.73
N ARG A 473 15.34 -21.87 -31.13
CA ARG A 473 15.73 -23.27 -30.88
C ARG A 473 15.54 -23.68 -29.42
N CYS A 474 15.29 -22.71 -28.54
CA CYS A 474 15.10 -22.95 -27.12
C CYS A 474 13.63 -23.15 -26.75
N HIS A 475 13.38 -23.98 -25.75
CA HIS A 475 12.07 -24.15 -25.14
C HIS A 475 12.17 -24.17 -23.61
N LEU A 476 11.10 -23.80 -22.93
CA LEU A 476 11.05 -23.79 -21.47
C LEU A 476 10.44 -25.11 -20.98
N ARG A 477 11.19 -25.85 -20.18
CA ARG A 477 10.72 -27.09 -19.56
C ARG A 477 10.22 -26.81 -18.15
N VAL A 478 8.97 -27.19 -17.89
CA VAL A 478 8.30 -27.02 -16.59
C VAL A 478 8.01 -28.41 -16.01
N MET A 479 8.71 -28.79 -14.95
CA MET A 479 8.53 -30.08 -14.28
C MET A 479 7.86 -29.89 -12.92
N PHE A 480 6.90 -30.74 -12.59
CA PHE A 480 6.20 -30.74 -11.31
C PHE A 480 6.67 -31.93 -10.49
N ARG A 481 7.18 -31.67 -9.28
CA ARG A 481 7.60 -32.69 -8.32
C ARG A 481 6.76 -32.63 -7.07
N HIS A 482 6.41 -33.79 -6.54
CA HIS A 482 5.90 -33.94 -5.19
C HIS A 482 7.06 -34.08 -4.22
N ARG A 483 7.11 -33.19 -3.24
CA ARG A 483 8.12 -33.23 -2.18
C ARG A 483 7.47 -33.60 -0.86
N SER A 484 7.91 -34.71 -0.25
CA SER A 484 7.56 -35.06 1.12
C SER A 484 8.80 -35.01 2.02
N SER A 485 8.61 -35.15 3.33
CA SER A 485 9.71 -35.17 4.32
C SER A 485 10.74 -36.28 4.06
N GLN A 486 10.39 -37.33 3.30
CA GLN A 486 11.23 -38.52 3.07
C GLN A 486 11.41 -38.88 1.58
N ASP A 487 10.48 -38.50 0.71
CA ASP A 487 10.46 -38.92 -0.70
C ASP A 487 10.35 -37.74 -1.68
N CYS A 488 10.90 -37.95 -2.86
CA CYS A 488 10.78 -37.07 -4.02
C CYS A 488 10.16 -37.86 -5.18
N GLU A 489 8.91 -37.56 -5.53
CA GLU A 489 8.16 -38.26 -6.58
C GLU A 489 7.86 -37.29 -7.72
N LEU A 490 8.31 -37.60 -8.94
CA LEU A 490 8.01 -36.76 -10.10
C LEU A 490 6.53 -36.93 -10.49
N LEU A 491 5.79 -35.83 -10.60
CA LEU A 491 4.35 -35.85 -10.85
C LEU A 491 4.03 -35.73 -12.32
N LEU A 492 4.66 -34.78 -12.99
CA LEU A 492 4.38 -34.44 -14.37
C LEU A 492 5.55 -33.66 -14.97
N CYS A 493 5.83 -33.89 -16.25
CA CYS A 493 6.69 -33.02 -17.06
C CYS A 493 5.84 -32.36 -18.12
N CYS A 494 5.82 -31.03 -18.14
CA CYS A 494 5.21 -30.23 -19.19
C CYS A 494 6.30 -29.53 -19.98
N PHE A 495 6.12 -29.44 -21.29
CA PHE A 495 7.00 -28.68 -22.17
C PHE A 495 6.25 -27.43 -22.62
N LEU A 496 6.84 -26.26 -22.37
CA LEU A 496 6.36 -25.00 -22.91
C LEU A 496 7.23 -24.65 -24.11
N PHE A 497 6.68 -24.83 -25.31
CA PHE A 497 7.31 -24.36 -26.54
C PHE A 497 6.96 -22.89 -26.73
N VAL A 498 7.94 -22.02 -26.58
CA VAL A 498 7.76 -20.59 -26.89
C VAL A 498 8.19 -20.41 -28.35
N PHE A 499 7.21 -20.39 -29.27
CA PHE A 499 7.49 -20.06 -30.67
C PHE A 499 7.60 -18.54 -30.81
N PHE A 500 8.81 -18.04 -30.95
CA PHE A 500 9.03 -16.67 -31.40
C PHE A 500 8.84 -16.64 -32.91
N SER A 501 7.70 -16.12 -33.37
CA SER A 501 7.56 -15.79 -34.79
C SER A 501 8.39 -14.52 -35.04
N PRO A 502 9.41 -14.55 -35.91
CA PRO A 502 10.12 -13.33 -36.28
C PRO A 502 9.12 -12.44 -37.03
N MET A 503 8.59 -11.42 -36.36
CA MET A 503 7.69 -10.45 -36.99
C MET A 503 8.40 -9.76 -38.14
N ALA A 504 7.72 -9.77 -39.29
CA ALA A 504 8.19 -9.29 -40.57
C ALA A 504 8.47 -7.78 -40.58
N ASP A 505 9.53 -7.44 -41.31
CA ASP A 505 9.96 -6.13 -41.81
C ASP A 505 10.19 -4.96 -40.83
N PRO A 506 11.40 -4.32 -40.88
CA PRO A 506 11.72 -3.15 -40.06
C PRO A 506 10.91 -1.88 -40.40
N ALA A 507 10.10 -1.90 -41.46
CA ALA A 507 9.20 -0.79 -41.82
C ALA A 507 7.97 -0.68 -40.91
N THR A 508 7.57 -1.76 -40.23
CA THR A 508 6.39 -1.78 -39.34
C THR A 508 6.67 -1.17 -37.96
N MET A 509 7.95 -0.96 -37.60
CA MET A 509 8.32 -0.27 -36.35
C MET A 509 7.92 1.22 -36.33
N LEU A 510 7.84 1.88 -37.49
CA LEU A 510 7.58 3.32 -37.58
C LEU A 510 6.08 3.68 -37.59
N SER A 511 5.18 2.73 -37.81
CA SER A 511 3.73 2.99 -37.85
C SER A 511 2.99 2.75 -36.54
N ILE A 512 3.65 2.27 -35.49
CA ILE A 512 3.02 1.91 -34.20
C ILE A 512 3.04 3.08 -33.19
N ALA A 513 3.64 4.22 -33.56
CA ALA A 513 3.62 5.46 -32.76
C ALA A 513 2.29 6.24 -32.83
N GLY A 514 1.28 5.74 -33.53
CA GLY A 514 -0.02 6.41 -33.64
C GLY A 514 -1.14 5.44 -34.00
N GLY A 515 -1.68 4.74 -33.00
CA GLY A 515 -2.90 3.95 -33.18
C GLY A 515 -3.03 2.81 -32.18
N GLU A 516 -4.16 2.80 -31.47
CA GLU A 516 -4.59 1.74 -30.55
C GLU A 516 -4.64 0.37 -31.25
N SER A 517 -3.58 -0.44 -31.12
CA SER A 517 -3.59 -1.91 -31.05
C SER A 517 -2.16 -2.44 -31.28
N ALA A 518 -1.44 -2.80 -30.22
CA ALA A 518 -0.12 -3.46 -30.33
C ALA A 518 -0.29 -4.99 -30.53
N PRO A 519 0.55 -5.65 -31.33
CA PRO A 519 0.35 -7.03 -31.76
C PRO A 519 0.66 -8.04 -30.64
N SER A 520 -0.19 -9.07 -30.57
CA SER A 520 -0.17 -10.13 -29.56
C SER A 520 0.93 -11.16 -29.86
N CYS A 521 1.86 -11.38 -28.93
CA CYS A 521 2.75 -12.54 -28.98
C CYS A 521 1.92 -13.81 -28.77
N LEU A 522 1.76 -14.65 -29.80
CA LEU A 522 0.94 -15.85 -29.73
C LEU A 522 1.70 -16.98 -29.01
N MET A 523 1.53 -17.10 -27.69
CA MET A 523 2.12 -18.19 -26.91
C MET A 523 1.29 -19.47 -27.10
N LEU A 524 1.82 -20.46 -27.82
CA LEU A 524 1.14 -21.75 -28.04
C LEU A 524 1.53 -22.75 -26.94
N LEU A 525 0.64 -23.02 -25.98
CA LEU A 525 0.86 -24.02 -24.94
C LEU A 525 0.58 -25.45 -25.49
N CYS A 526 1.62 -26.26 -25.67
CA CYS A 526 1.47 -27.70 -25.98
C CYS A 526 1.67 -28.54 -24.72
N ILE A 527 0.57 -28.84 -24.00
CA ILE A 527 0.60 -29.78 -22.86
C ILE A 527 0.67 -31.20 -23.42
N LEU A 528 1.84 -31.84 -23.32
CA LEU A 528 1.98 -33.28 -23.54
C LEU A 528 1.93 -33.99 -22.17
N GLN A 529 0.76 -34.51 -21.80
CA GLN A 529 0.68 -35.50 -20.72
C GLN A 529 1.15 -36.87 -21.27
N PRO A 530 2.07 -37.59 -20.61
CA PRO A 530 2.35 -38.97 -20.98
C PRO A 530 1.13 -39.83 -20.59
N GLY A 531 0.33 -40.24 -21.58
CA GLY A 531 -0.67 -41.30 -21.43
C GLY A 531 -2.15 -40.92 -21.47
N THR A 532 -2.53 -39.68 -21.73
CA THR A 532 -3.96 -39.28 -21.83
C THR A 532 -4.23 -38.37 -23.02
N ASN A 533 -5.13 -38.82 -23.91
CA ASN A 533 -5.50 -38.19 -25.18
C ASN A 533 -6.50 -37.01 -25.02
N GLN A 534 -6.40 -36.23 -23.93
CA GLN A 534 -7.30 -35.09 -23.68
C GLN A 534 -6.54 -33.76 -23.65
N ARG A 535 -6.96 -32.85 -24.52
CA ARG A 535 -6.51 -31.45 -24.58
C ARG A 535 -7.40 -30.63 -23.64
N SER A 536 -6.82 -29.93 -22.66
CA SER A 536 -7.53 -28.95 -21.83
C SER A 536 -6.83 -27.58 -21.94
N PRO A 537 -7.56 -26.48 -22.21
CA PRO A 537 -6.96 -25.15 -22.28
C PRO A 537 -6.76 -24.60 -20.86
N LEU A 538 -5.54 -24.12 -20.57
CA LEU A 538 -5.25 -23.25 -19.43
C LEU A 538 -4.82 -21.89 -19.98
N ALA A 539 -5.58 -20.85 -19.65
CA ALA A 539 -5.32 -19.49 -20.09
C ALA A 539 -4.18 -18.87 -19.27
N TRP A 540 -3.13 -18.40 -19.94
CA TRP A 540 -2.11 -17.53 -19.37
C TRP A 540 -2.26 -16.14 -19.98
N ARG A 541 -2.29 -15.10 -19.14
CA ARG A 541 -2.12 -13.71 -19.59
C ARG A 541 -0.63 -13.42 -19.63
N THR A 542 -0.15 -12.99 -20.79
CA THR A 542 1.11 -12.25 -20.91
C THR A 542 0.81 -10.79 -20.57
N SER A 543 1.44 -10.23 -19.54
CA SER A 543 1.52 -8.77 -19.39
C SER A 543 2.61 -8.29 -20.34
N SER A 544 2.20 -7.56 -21.38
CA SER A 544 3.07 -6.80 -22.29
C SER A 544 3.34 -5.43 -21.74
#